data_AF-A0A1G3H7Q1-F1
#
_entry.id   AF-A0A1G3H7Q1-F1
#
_cell.length_a   1.000
_cell.length_b   1.000
_cell.length_c   1.000
_cell.angle_alpha   90.00
_cell.angle_beta   90.00
_cell.angle_gamma   90.00
#
_symmetry.space_group_name_H-M   'P 1'
#
loop_
_entity.id
_entity.type
_entity.pdbx_description
1 polymer ?
#
loop_
_entity_poly.entity_id
_entity_poly.type
_entity_poly.pdbx_seq_one_letter_code
_entity_poly.pdbx_strand_id
1 'polypeptide(L)'
;MNDHETDAELPEAECPFCGALNESCKHLIATFGVSEPGVEGGLLADHLDEVVELMAGFPAPEIDTEYAGTFDMEEATASLRAFLEQHPEVGWAEFSVEESGGIWDYANYWARYPGMVIDDLYRQLESAADGN
;
A
#
# COMPACT_ATOMS: atom_id res chain seq x y z
N MET A 1 -15.55 -27.93 26.01
CA MET A 1 -15.60 -26.48 25.74
C MET A 1 -14.53 -26.30 24.68
N ASN A 2 -14.93 -26.14 23.42
CA ASN A 2 -13.96 -26.04 22.33
C ASN A 2 -13.63 -24.56 22.16
N ASP A 3 -12.37 -24.23 22.40
CA ASP A 3 -11.73 -23.03 21.85
C ASP A 3 -11.86 -23.09 20.33
N HIS A 4 -12.72 -22.21 19.80
CA HIS A 4 -12.71 -21.86 18.39
C HIS A 4 -12.27 -20.41 18.36
N GLU A 5 -10.96 -20.21 18.46
CA GLU A 5 -10.31 -19.03 17.92
C GLU A 5 -10.56 -19.10 16.41
N THR A 6 -11.62 -18.45 15.94
CA THR A 6 -11.74 -18.11 14.53
C THR A 6 -10.71 -17.02 14.28
N ASP A 7 -9.54 -17.41 13.78
CA ASP A 7 -8.75 -16.53 12.90
C ASP A 7 -9.76 -15.87 11.96
N ALA A 8 -9.94 -14.56 12.09
CA ALA A 8 -10.82 -13.83 11.21
C ALA A 8 -10.22 -13.93 9.80
N GLU A 9 -10.75 -14.85 8.98
CA GLU A 9 -10.41 -14.94 7.57
C GLU A 9 -10.74 -13.57 6.96
N LEU A 10 -9.70 -12.81 6.59
CA LEU A 10 -9.87 -11.49 5.97
C LEU A 10 -10.82 -11.65 4.77
N PRO A 11 -11.98 -10.97 4.71
CA PRO A 11 -12.85 -10.96 3.54
C PRO A 11 -12.04 -10.73 2.28
N GLU A 12 -12.16 -11.72 1.41
CA GLU A 12 -11.24 -11.91 0.31
C GLU A 12 -11.68 -11.05 -0.88
N ALA A 13 -10.83 -10.12 -1.32
CA ALA A 13 -11.09 -9.36 -2.52
C ALA A 13 -10.53 -10.13 -3.73
N GLU A 14 -11.38 -10.35 -4.73
CA GLU A 14 -11.01 -11.14 -5.90
C GLU A 14 -10.10 -10.35 -6.83
N CYS A 15 -8.94 -10.93 -7.16
CA CYS A 15 -8.01 -10.32 -8.11
C CYS A 15 -8.67 -10.21 -9.49
N PRO A 16 -8.72 -9.01 -10.09
CA PRO A 16 -9.38 -8.78 -11.38
C PRO A 16 -8.66 -9.47 -12.57
N PHE A 17 -7.43 -9.96 -12.37
CA PHE A 17 -6.62 -10.58 -13.43
C PHE A 17 -6.66 -12.10 -13.44
N CYS A 18 -6.80 -12.75 -12.29
CA CYS A 18 -6.74 -14.21 -12.20
C CYS A 18 -7.83 -14.86 -11.34
N GLY A 19 -8.72 -14.07 -10.74
CA GLY A 19 -9.78 -14.58 -9.87
C GLY A 19 -9.27 -15.21 -8.56
N ALA A 20 -7.99 -15.02 -8.23
CA ALA A 20 -7.41 -15.51 -6.98
C ALA A 20 -7.65 -14.51 -5.86
N LEU A 21 -7.71 -15.03 -4.64
CA LEU A 21 -7.98 -14.25 -3.44
C LEU A 21 -6.67 -13.80 -2.78
N ASN A 22 -6.70 -12.57 -2.28
CA ASN A 22 -5.67 -11.79 -1.57
C ASN A 22 -4.28 -12.45 -1.46
N GLU A 23 -4.06 -13.25 -0.41
CA GLU A 23 -2.73 -13.64 0.08
C GLU A 23 -1.97 -14.60 -0.85
N SER A 24 -2.69 -15.31 -1.71
CA SER A 24 -2.09 -16.25 -2.68
C SER A 24 -1.89 -15.63 -4.07
N CYS A 25 -2.30 -14.37 -4.25
CA CYS A 25 -2.36 -13.75 -5.55
C CYS A 25 -1.02 -13.11 -5.93
N LYS A 26 -0.38 -13.67 -6.97
CA LYS A 26 0.87 -13.10 -7.55
C LYS A 26 0.70 -11.72 -8.20
N HIS A 27 -0.52 -11.22 -8.32
CA HIS A 27 -0.82 -9.90 -8.85
C HIS A 27 -1.01 -8.87 -7.74
N LEU A 28 -1.10 -9.29 -6.47
CA LEU A 28 -1.25 -8.37 -5.34
C LEU A 28 0.04 -7.56 -5.19
N ILE A 29 -0.12 -6.25 -5.19
CA ILE A 29 0.97 -5.29 -5.00
C ILE A 29 0.99 -4.84 -3.55
N ALA A 30 -0.17 -4.38 -3.05
CA ALA A 30 -0.30 -3.83 -1.72
C ALA A 30 -1.72 -4.00 -1.19
N THR A 31 -1.83 -4.10 0.13
CA THR A 31 -3.05 -3.92 0.92
C THR A 31 -2.80 -2.75 1.85
N PHE A 32 -3.71 -1.77 1.88
CA PHE A 32 -3.64 -0.64 2.80
C PHE A 32 -4.92 -0.54 3.62
N GLY A 33 -4.78 -0.29 4.92
CA GLY A 33 -5.89 0.08 5.77
C GLY A 33 -6.43 1.47 5.41
N VAL A 34 -7.74 1.56 5.21
CA VAL A 34 -8.46 2.82 4.97
C VAL A 34 -8.91 3.42 6.28
N SER A 35 -9.45 2.58 7.18
CA SER A 35 -9.84 3.01 8.54
C SER A 35 -8.68 2.95 9.53
N GLU A 36 -7.61 2.20 9.22
CA GLU A 36 -6.40 2.05 10.03
C GLU A 36 -5.15 2.27 9.16
N PRO A 37 -4.65 3.51 9.04
CA PRO A 37 -3.60 3.87 8.07
C PRO A 37 -2.22 3.23 8.29
N GLY A 38 -2.07 2.33 9.26
CA GLY A 38 -0.84 1.55 9.48
C GLY A 38 -0.98 0.05 9.19
N VAL A 39 -2.11 -0.40 8.62
CA VAL A 39 -2.25 -1.80 8.20
C VAL A 39 -1.78 -1.95 6.77
N GLU A 40 -0.72 -2.74 6.60
CA GLU A 40 -0.04 -2.89 5.31
C GLU A 40 0.27 -4.37 5.06
N GLY A 41 0.01 -4.82 3.83
CA GLY A 41 0.27 -6.20 3.41
C GLY A 41 0.66 -6.30 1.93
N GLY A 42 1.31 -7.40 1.55
CA GLY A 42 1.73 -7.65 0.17
C GLY A 42 3.11 -7.10 -0.20
N LEU A 43 3.46 -7.16 -1.48
CA LEU A 43 4.83 -6.94 -1.98
C LEU A 43 5.38 -5.54 -1.70
N LEU A 44 4.60 -4.47 -1.85
CA LEU A 44 5.06 -3.11 -1.55
C LEU A 44 5.19 -2.87 -0.05
N ALA A 45 4.36 -3.50 0.78
CA ALA A 45 4.47 -3.39 2.23
C ALA A 45 5.81 -3.96 2.73
N ASP A 46 6.28 -5.06 2.13
CA ASP A 46 7.61 -5.64 2.42
C ASP A 46 8.77 -4.67 2.13
N HIS A 47 8.52 -3.65 1.30
CA HIS A 47 9.48 -2.66 0.85
C HIS A 47 9.19 -1.25 1.37
N LEU A 48 8.20 -1.08 2.26
CA LEU A 48 7.73 0.24 2.62
C LEU A 48 8.78 1.07 3.35
N ASP A 49 9.56 0.47 4.25
CA ASP A 49 10.62 1.19 4.95
C ASP A 49 11.63 1.81 3.96
N GLU A 50 11.98 1.07 2.88
CA GLU A 50 12.86 1.57 1.82
C GLU A 50 12.19 2.71 1.03
N VAL A 51 10.89 2.59 0.77
CA VAL A 51 10.11 3.64 0.10
C VAL A 51 10.03 4.90 0.96
N VAL A 52 9.77 4.76 2.26
CA VAL A 52 9.75 5.87 3.23
C VAL A 52 11.13 6.53 3.29
N GLU A 53 12.22 5.77 3.32
CA GLU A 53 13.58 6.30 3.30
C GLU A 53 13.88 7.09 2.02
N LEU A 54 13.46 6.58 0.85
CA LEU A 54 13.60 7.29 -0.42
C LEU A 54 12.76 8.57 -0.46
N MET A 55 11.54 8.54 0.07
CA MET A 55 10.66 9.70 0.18
C MET A 55 11.18 10.74 1.19
N ALA A 56 11.80 10.31 2.29
CA ALA A 56 12.40 11.20 3.28
C ALA A 56 13.64 11.96 2.75
N GLY A 57 14.27 11.45 1.68
CA GLY A 57 15.32 12.15 0.94
C GLY A 57 14.81 13.26 0.02
N PHE A 58 13.49 13.40 -0.16
CA PHE A 58 12.86 14.38 -1.03
C PHE A 58 12.63 15.72 -0.29
N PRO A 59 13.12 16.86 -0.81
CA PRO A 59 12.64 18.15 -0.35
C PRO A 59 11.23 18.36 -0.91
N ALA A 60 10.21 18.27 -0.06
CA ALA A 60 8.82 18.50 -0.47
C ALA A 60 8.70 19.82 -1.28
N PRO A 61 8.01 19.82 -2.44
CA PRO A 61 7.84 21.03 -3.23
C PRO A 61 7.00 22.04 -2.44
N GLU A 62 7.68 23.07 -1.94
CA GLU A 62 7.12 24.34 -1.46
C GLU A 62 5.94 24.24 -0.48
N ILE A 63 6.05 23.39 0.54
CA ILE A 63 5.35 23.62 1.81
C ILE A 63 6.30 24.47 2.67
N ASP A 64 6.07 25.79 2.65
CA ASP A 64 6.76 26.77 3.50
C ASP A 64 6.44 26.50 4.97
N THR A 65 7.15 25.55 5.59
CA THR A 65 7.28 25.43 7.04
C THR A 65 8.55 24.66 7.39
N GLU A 66 9.03 24.90 8.59
CA GLU A 66 10.24 24.44 9.27
C GLU A 66 10.35 22.89 9.45
N TYR A 67 9.87 22.09 8.50
CA TYR A 67 9.83 20.62 8.54
C TYR A 67 11.08 19.98 7.93
N ALA A 68 12.23 20.25 8.56
CA ALA A 68 13.38 19.35 8.44
C ALA A 68 13.22 18.22 9.46
N GLY A 69 12.46 17.19 9.14
CA GLY A 69 12.40 15.99 9.98
C GLY A 69 11.11 15.21 9.89
N THR A 70 11.27 13.94 9.48
CA THR A 70 10.31 12.82 9.49
C THR A 70 9.11 12.95 8.55
N PHE A 71 9.29 12.42 7.35
CA PHE A 71 8.18 11.83 6.59
C PHE A 71 7.61 10.70 7.46
N ASP A 72 6.33 10.76 7.83
CA ASP A 72 5.72 9.71 8.63
C ASP A 72 5.05 8.64 7.75
N MET A 73 4.74 7.49 8.36
CA MET A 73 4.21 6.34 7.64
C MET A 73 2.84 6.64 7.01
N GLU A 74 2.02 7.49 7.65
CA GLU A 74 0.70 7.87 7.13
C GLU A 74 0.82 8.69 5.83
N GLU A 75 1.74 9.66 5.79
CA GLU A 75 2.02 10.45 4.59
C GLU A 75 2.60 9.60 3.44
N ALA A 76 3.44 8.61 3.77
CA ALA A 76 4.00 7.67 2.81
C ALA A 76 2.92 6.76 2.22
N THR A 77 2.10 6.14 3.06
CA THR A 77 0.98 5.30 2.64
C THR A 77 -0.01 6.08 1.78
N ALA A 78 -0.34 7.32 2.15
CA ALA A 78 -1.22 8.17 1.35
C ALA A 78 -0.63 8.50 -0.04
N SER A 79 0.65 8.83 -0.09
CA SER A 79 1.36 9.12 -1.35
C SER A 79 1.47 7.88 -2.25
N LEU A 80 1.69 6.71 -1.65
CA LEU A 80 1.75 5.43 -2.37
C LEU A 80 0.40 5.04 -2.95
N ARG A 81 -0.68 5.20 -2.19
CA ARG A 81 -2.04 5.01 -2.71
C ARG A 81 -2.31 5.91 -3.90
N ALA A 82 -1.98 7.21 -3.77
CA ALA A 82 -2.16 8.15 -4.87
C ALA A 82 -1.34 7.77 -6.12
N PHE A 83 -0.13 7.27 -5.96
CA PHE A 83 0.69 6.74 -7.06
C PHE A 83 0.02 5.53 -7.72
N LEU A 84 -0.38 4.53 -6.94
CA LEU A 84 -0.98 3.30 -7.44
C LEU A 84 -2.30 3.56 -8.17
N GLU A 85 -3.16 4.44 -7.65
CA GLU A 85 -4.45 4.77 -8.25
C GLU A 85 -4.32 5.54 -9.57
N GLN A 86 -3.22 6.25 -9.78
CA GLN A 86 -2.92 6.94 -11.04
C GLN A 86 -2.25 6.02 -12.07
N HIS A 87 -1.71 4.88 -11.64
CA HIS A 87 -1.03 3.95 -12.53
C HIS A 87 -2.06 3.11 -13.31
N PRO A 88 -2.15 3.23 -14.65
CA PRO A 88 -3.27 2.69 -15.44
C PRO A 88 -3.35 1.16 -15.48
N GLU A 89 -2.24 0.48 -15.16
CA GLU A 89 -2.17 -0.98 -15.08
C GLU A 89 -2.55 -1.55 -13.71
N VAL A 90 -2.81 -0.66 -12.73
CA VAL A 90 -3.21 -1.04 -11.37
C VAL A 90 -4.74 -1.02 -11.29
N GLY A 91 -5.31 -2.15 -10.90
CA GLY A 91 -6.69 -2.24 -10.45
C GLY A 91 -6.74 -2.27 -8.93
N TRP A 92 -7.80 -1.73 -8.33
CA TRP A 92 -7.98 -1.76 -6.89
C TRP A 92 -9.44 -1.96 -6.50
N ALA A 93 -9.66 -2.45 -5.28
CA ALA A 93 -10.98 -2.61 -4.69
C ALA A 93 -10.92 -2.46 -3.17
N GLU A 94 -11.95 -1.83 -2.61
CA GLU A 94 -12.15 -1.70 -1.18
C GLU A 94 -13.00 -2.85 -0.64
N PHE A 95 -12.71 -3.25 0.60
CA PHE A 95 -13.45 -4.29 1.33
C PHE A 95 -13.42 -3.97 2.83
N SER A 96 -14.40 -4.50 3.56
CA SER A 96 -14.53 -4.27 5.00
C SER A 96 -14.49 -5.60 5.76
N VAL A 97 -13.78 -5.63 6.88
CA VAL A 97 -13.69 -6.78 7.79
C VAL A 97 -14.45 -6.45 9.07
N GLU A 98 -15.35 -7.33 9.49
CA GLU A 98 -15.99 -7.23 10.82
C GLU A 98 -15.17 -8.04 11.83
N GLU A 99 -14.58 -7.36 12.81
CA GLU A 99 -13.79 -7.97 13.87
C GLU A 99 -14.35 -7.61 15.26
N SER A 100 -13.81 -8.22 16.30
CA SER A 100 -14.28 -8.05 17.68
C SER A 100 -14.18 -6.60 18.22
N GLY A 101 -13.50 -5.70 17.49
CA GLY A 101 -13.36 -4.27 17.79
C GLY A 101 -14.18 -3.31 16.92
N GLY A 102 -14.78 -3.76 15.81
CA GLY A 102 -15.46 -2.87 14.86
C GLY A 102 -15.46 -3.40 13.43
N ILE A 103 -15.92 -2.56 12.50
CA ILE A 103 -15.78 -2.78 11.06
C ILE A 103 -14.59 -1.95 10.59
N TRP A 104 -13.65 -2.59 9.91
CA TRP A 104 -12.42 -1.97 9.41
C TRP A 104 -12.38 -2.04 7.89
N ASP A 105 -12.12 -0.92 7.23
CA ASP A 105 -12.05 -0.83 5.77
C ASP A 105 -10.59 -0.93 5.28
N TYR A 106 -10.40 -1.63 4.17
CA TYR A 106 -9.13 -1.91 3.53
C TYR A 106 -9.24 -1.74 2.02
N ALA A 107 -8.11 -1.50 1.36
CA ALA A 107 -8.00 -1.42 -0.08
C ALA A 107 -6.88 -2.34 -0.60
N ASN A 108 -7.22 -3.21 -1.55
CA ASN A 108 -6.24 -4.03 -2.25
C ASN A 108 -5.91 -3.45 -3.61
N TYR A 109 -4.62 -3.49 -3.96
CA TYR A 109 -4.07 -3.01 -5.20
C TYR A 109 -3.42 -4.18 -5.94
N TRP A 110 -3.83 -4.40 -7.20
CA TRP A 110 -3.33 -5.45 -8.06
C TRP A 110 -2.77 -4.90 -9.36
N ALA A 111 -1.72 -5.51 -9.88
CA ALA A 111 -1.27 -5.30 -11.26
C ALA A 111 -1.04 -6.62 -11.95
N ARG A 112 -1.22 -6.63 -13.27
CA ARG A 112 -0.89 -7.79 -14.10
C ARG A 112 0.60 -8.15 -14.01
N TYR A 113 1.46 -7.16 -13.81
CA TYR A 113 2.90 -7.32 -13.63
C TYR A 113 3.38 -6.47 -12.44
N PRO A 114 3.24 -6.94 -11.19
CA PRO A 114 3.56 -6.14 -10.01
C PRO A 114 4.98 -5.59 -10.00
N GLY A 115 5.96 -6.41 -10.40
CA GLY A 115 7.36 -5.98 -10.48
C GLY A 115 7.58 -4.78 -11.40
N MET A 116 6.80 -4.61 -12.47
CA MET A 116 6.91 -3.43 -13.33
C MET A 116 6.42 -2.16 -12.63
N VAL A 117 5.32 -2.26 -11.87
CA VAL A 117 4.76 -1.11 -11.13
C VAL A 117 5.69 -0.73 -9.98
N ILE A 118 6.24 -1.72 -9.27
CA ILE A 118 7.20 -1.51 -8.18
C ILE A 118 8.49 -0.88 -8.73
N ASP A 119 9.06 -1.43 -9.81
CA ASP A 119 10.26 -0.86 -10.45
C ASP A 119 10.01 0.59 -10.93
N ASP A 120 8.82 0.90 -11.45
CA ASP A 120 8.47 2.25 -11.88
C ASP A 120 8.39 3.23 -10.69
N LEU A 121 7.77 2.81 -9.58
CA LEU A 121 7.76 3.59 -8.33
C LEU A 121 9.18 3.92 -7.88
N TYR A 122 10.05 2.91 -7.76
CA TYR A 122 11.44 3.11 -7.33
C TYR A 122 12.17 4.08 -8.26
N ARG A 123 12.04 3.93 -9.59
CA ARG A 123 12.66 4.85 -10.54
C ARG A 123 12.15 6.28 -10.42
N GLN A 124 10.86 6.48 -10.17
CA GLN A 124 10.30 7.81 -9.98
C GLN A 124 10.87 8.45 -8.70
N LEU A 125 10.96 7.69 -7.61
CA LEU A 125 11.56 8.14 -6.35
C LEU A 125 13.06 8.44 -6.50
N GLU A 126 13.83 7.56 -7.16
CA GLU A 126 15.26 7.76 -7.42
C GLU A 126 15.50 8.97 -8.35
N SER A 127 14.74 9.10 -9.43
CA SER A 127 14.85 10.25 -10.34
C SER A 127 14.48 11.56 -9.66
N ALA A 128 13.56 11.53 -8.72
CA ALA A 128 13.17 12.68 -7.91
C ALA A 128 14.28 13.06 -6.90
N ALA A 129 15.04 12.07 -6.41
CA ALA A 129 16.18 12.28 -5.52
C ALA A 129 17.46 12.77 -6.25
N ASP A 130 17.76 12.25 -7.45
CA ASP A 130 18.96 12.60 -8.24
C ASP A 130 18.86 13.94 -8.99
N GLY A 131 17.67 14.51 -9.09
CA GLY A 131 17.39 15.75 -9.85
C GLY A 131 17.77 17.05 -9.14
N ASN A 132 18.55 16.99 -8.05
CA ASN A 132 18.86 18.13 -7.17
C ASN A 132 20.38 18.40 -7.06
#